data_AF-A0A3N1XI15-F1
#
_entry.id   AF-A0A3N1XI15-F1
#
_cell.length_a   1.000
_cell.length_b   1.000
_cell.length_c   1.000
_cell.angle_alpha   90.00
_cell.angle_beta   90.00
_cell.angle_gamma   90.00
#
_symmetry.space_group_name_H-M   'P 1'
#
loop_
_entity.id
_entity.type
_entity.pdbx_description
1 polymer ?
#
loop_
_entity_poly.entity_id
_entity_poly.type
_entity_poly.pdbx_seq_one_letter_code
_entity_poly.pdbx_strand_id
1 'polypeptide(L)'
;MQSKDTYELIGVISGIVAIIATYFNNGYKKNEKMAEDYFELLLVPYVCDYKNNNTLNAVKYIKKNYTQKCYFIPKYIFYLVKYNKKVELHKILMVDYIWSYPTGNNIMSNILDKMYRIVSFIQSFACIFGGLFIVFKVLIIIETLISGTVNDFTLPDLLLGFILIILFFTLIKHSFQSIEDNYSLSKKQIEKNVKKKLKKYDKDYNKYYV
;
A
#
# COMPACT_ATOMS: atom_id res chain seq x y z
N MET A 1 -35.55 25.52 7.47
CA MET A 1 -35.60 24.21 6.79
C MET A 1 -34.21 23.75 6.36
N GLN A 2 -33.36 24.62 5.76
CA GLN A 2 -31.98 24.29 5.34
C GLN A 2 -31.02 23.70 6.40
N SER A 3 -31.11 24.07 7.68
CA SER A 3 -30.13 23.59 8.68
C SER A 3 -30.30 22.11 9.02
N LYS A 4 -31.55 21.63 9.14
CA LYS A 4 -31.87 20.24 9.52
C LYS A 4 -31.40 19.25 8.45
N ASP A 5 -31.68 19.54 7.18
CA ASP A 5 -31.26 18.72 6.04
C ASP A 5 -29.72 18.67 5.92
N THR A 6 -29.02 19.75 6.30
CA THR A 6 -27.55 19.80 6.33
C THR A 6 -26.98 18.91 7.43
N TYR A 7 -27.58 18.90 8.64
CA TYR A 7 -27.16 18.02 9.73
C TYR A 7 -27.43 16.54 9.45
N GLU A 8 -28.55 16.22 8.80
CA GLU A 8 -28.89 14.86 8.38
C GLU A 8 -27.89 14.36 7.31
N LEU A 9 -27.53 15.20 6.34
CA LEU A 9 -26.52 14.88 5.33
C LEU A 9 -25.13 14.66 5.96
N ILE A 10 -24.71 15.53 6.88
CA ILE A 10 -23.44 15.36 7.62
C ILE A 10 -23.46 14.07 8.44
N GLY A 11 -24.60 13.76 9.08
CA GLY A 11 -24.80 12.51 9.82
C GLY A 11 -24.57 11.28 8.96
N VAL A 12 -25.20 11.22 7.78
CA VAL A 12 -25.04 10.11 6.83
C VAL A 12 -23.58 10.02 6.32
N ILE A 13 -22.97 11.13 5.93
CA ILE A 13 -21.57 11.15 5.47
C ILE A 13 -20.63 10.68 6.58
N SER A 14 -20.81 11.16 7.81
CA SER A 14 -19.97 10.77 8.94
C SER A 14 -20.11 9.28 9.28
N GLY A 15 -21.32 8.71 9.19
CA GLY A 15 -21.56 7.28 9.37
C GLY A 15 -20.87 6.43 8.30
N ILE A 16 -20.95 6.84 7.03
CA ILE A 16 -20.24 6.16 5.92
C ILE A 16 -18.72 6.22 6.15
N VAL A 17 -18.18 7.39 6.50
CA VAL A 17 -16.75 7.55 6.81
C VAL A 17 -16.34 6.65 7.98
N ALA A 18 -17.15 6.55 9.04
CA ALA A 18 -16.87 5.72 10.21
C ALA A 18 -16.87 4.22 9.88
N ILE A 19 -17.83 3.74 9.08
CA ILE A 19 -17.89 2.33 8.63
C ILE A 19 -16.64 2.00 7.82
N ILE A 20 -16.28 2.87 6.88
CA ILE A 20 -15.15 2.62 5.99
C ILE A 20 -13.84 2.72 6.79
N ALA A 21 -13.67 3.72 7.65
CA ALA A 21 -12.53 3.82 8.56
C ALA A 21 -12.38 2.57 9.44
N THR A 22 -13.48 2.03 9.97
CA THR A 22 -13.47 0.81 10.79
C THR A 22 -13.08 -0.43 9.98
N TYR A 23 -13.65 -0.60 8.79
CA TYR A 23 -13.31 -1.73 7.91
C TYR A 23 -11.83 -1.69 7.48
N PHE A 24 -11.33 -0.51 7.11
CA PHE A 24 -9.94 -0.30 6.79
C PHE A 24 -9.03 -0.54 8.01
N ASN A 25 -9.42 -0.08 9.20
CA ASN A 25 -8.67 -0.33 10.43
C ASN A 25 -8.54 -1.83 10.75
N ASN A 26 -9.60 -2.61 10.54
CA ASN A 26 -9.56 -4.05 10.77
C ASN A 26 -8.65 -4.79 9.78
N GLY A 27 -8.73 -4.47 8.49
CA GLY A 27 -7.81 -5.02 7.48
C GLY A 27 -6.36 -4.59 7.72
N TYR A 28 -6.16 -3.35 8.16
CA TYR A 28 -4.85 -2.80 8.50
C TYR A 28 -4.22 -3.52 9.69
N LYS A 29 -4.97 -3.68 10.79
CA LYS A 29 -4.51 -4.42 11.99
C LYS A 29 -4.08 -5.84 11.67
N LYS A 30 -4.78 -6.53 10.75
CA LYS A 30 -4.37 -7.87 10.32
C LYS A 30 -3.03 -7.86 9.60
N ASN A 31 -2.80 -6.89 8.70
CA ASN A 31 -1.53 -6.77 7.99
C ASN A 31 -0.38 -6.34 8.91
N GLU A 32 -0.63 -5.44 9.86
CA GLU A 32 0.33 -5.03 10.88
C GLU A 32 0.73 -6.24 11.74
N LYS A 33 -0.25 -7.00 12.23
CA LYS A 33 -0.02 -8.25 12.96
C LYS A 33 0.79 -9.27 12.15
N MET A 34 0.50 -9.44 10.86
CA MET A 34 1.28 -10.35 10.01
C MET A 34 2.73 -9.90 9.84
N ALA A 35 3.00 -8.60 9.81
CA ALA A 35 4.35 -8.06 9.74
C ALA A 35 5.10 -8.20 11.07
N GLU A 36 4.40 -8.00 12.19
CA GLU A 36 4.90 -8.25 13.55
C GLU A 36 5.24 -9.74 13.74
N ASP A 37 4.29 -10.64 13.44
CA ASP A 37 4.49 -12.09 13.51
C ASP A 37 5.67 -12.54 12.62
N TYR A 38 5.83 -11.94 11.42
CA TYR A 38 6.99 -12.22 10.57
C TYR A 38 8.31 -11.79 11.22
N PHE A 39 8.33 -10.61 11.85
CA PHE A 39 9.50 -10.11 12.53
C PHE A 39 9.86 -10.95 13.76
N GLU A 40 8.91 -11.17 14.65
CA GLU A 40 9.12 -11.86 15.92
C GLU A 40 9.33 -13.36 15.77
N LEU A 41 8.54 -14.03 14.91
CA LEU A 41 8.57 -15.48 14.83
C LEU A 41 9.58 -16.02 13.83
N LEU A 42 10.07 -15.20 12.89
CA LEU A 42 11.01 -15.65 11.86
C LEU A 42 12.28 -14.82 11.79
N LEU A 43 12.18 -13.50 11.63
CA LEU A 43 13.37 -12.67 11.41
C LEU A 43 14.28 -12.64 12.64
N VAL A 44 13.73 -12.39 13.83
CA VAL A 44 14.49 -12.36 15.08
C VAL A 44 15.16 -13.71 15.37
N PRO A 45 14.46 -14.86 15.40
CA PRO A 45 15.10 -16.16 15.63
C PRO A 45 16.17 -16.49 14.59
N TYR A 46 15.90 -16.22 13.31
CA TYR A 46 16.86 -16.50 12.24
C TYR A 46 18.16 -15.71 12.41
N VAL A 47 18.08 -14.41 12.71
CA VAL A 47 19.25 -13.55 12.89
C VAL A 47 20.04 -13.98 14.13
N CYS A 48 19.35 -14.29 15.24
CA CYS A 48 19.99 -14.81 16.44
C CYS A 48 20.75 -16.12 16.17
N ASP A 49 20.13 -17.08 15.49
CA ASP A 49 20.76 -18.34 15.13
C ASP A 49 21.92 -18.16 14.14
N TYR A 50 21.79 -17.23 13.19
CA TYR A 50 22.85 -16.90 12.24
C TYR A 50 24.07 -16.24 12.92
N LYS A 51 23.84 -15.38 13.90
CA LYS A 51 24.93 -14.76 14.69
C LYS A 51 25.74 -15.80 15.47
N ASN A 52 25.06 -16.83 15.98
CA ASN A 52 25.71 -17.94 16.69
C ASN A 52 26.35 -18.96 15.73
N ASN A 53 25.89 -19.02 14.47
CA ASN A 53 26.43 -19.89 13.43
C ASN A 53 26.39 -19.20 12.05
N ASN A 54 27.48 -18.54 11.68
CA ASN A 54 27.61 -17.79 10.42
C ASN A 54 27.52 -18.66 9.14
N THR A 55 27.53 -19.99 9.28
CA THR A 55 27.36 -20.94 8.17
C THR A 55 25.93 -21.45 8.01
N LEU A 56 24.99 -20.94 8.82
CA LEU A 56 23.59 -21.37 8.82
C LEU A 56 22.96 -21.21 7.43
N ASN A 57 22.46 -22.32 6.89
CA ASN A 57 21.80 -22.34 5.60
C ASN A 57 20.35 -21.86 5.72
N ALA A 58 20.05 -20.67 5.19
CA ALA A 58 18.73 -20.05 5.24
C ALA A 58 17.60 -20.94 4.69
N VAL A 59 17.84 -21.64 3.58
CA VAL A 59 16.81 -22.52 2.97
C VAL A 59 16.51 -23.71 3.88
N LYS A 60 17.55 -24.34 4.45
CA LYS A 60 17.37 -25.45 5.40
C LYS A 60 16.66 -24.98 6.67
N TYR A 61 17.02 -23.80 7.18
CA TYR A 61 16.37 -23.18 8.34
C TYR A 61 14.88 -23.02 8.12
N ILE A 62 14.50 -22.37 7.00
CA ILE A 62 13.08 -22.10 6.72
C ILE A 62 12.30 -23.41 6.52
N LYS A 63 12.85 -24.39 5.79
CA LYS A 63 12.18 -25.69 5.57
C LYS A 63 11.97 -26.48 6.86
N LYS A 64 12.87 -26.37 7.84
CA LYS A 64 12.79 -27.08 9.11
C LYS A 64 11.72 -26.48 10.02
N ASN A 65 11.62 -25.16 10.06
CA ASN A 65 10.86 -24.45 11.07
C ASN A 65 9.50 -23.93 10.58
N TYR A 66 9.30 -23.79 9.26
CA TYR A 66 8.10 -23.17 8.70
C TYR A 66 7.53 -23.93 7.50
N THR A 67 6.22 -23.80 7.32
CA THR A 67 5.49 -24.40 6.21
C THR A 67 4.75 -23.33 5.40
N GLN A 68 4.30 -23.65 4.19
CA GLN A 68 3.53 -22.71 3.36
C GLN A 68 2.22 -22.23 4.00
N LYS A 69 1.74 -22.92 5.05
CA LYS A 69 0.56 -22.55 5.85
C LYS A 69 0.82 -21.37 6.79
N CYS A 70 2.09 -21.04 7.08
CA CYS A 70 2.48 -19.86 7.84
C CYS A 70 2.17 -18.60 7.02
N TYR A 71 0.94 -18.09 7.15
CA TYR A 71 0.42 -17.00 6.33
C TYR A 71 1.14 -15.67 6.56
N PHE A 72 1.69 -15.48 7.77
CA PHE A 72 2.50 -14.31 8.14
C PHE A 72 3.83 -14.23 7.38
N ILE A 73 4.29 -15.32 6.74
CA ILE A 73 5.53 -15.33 5.96
C ILE A 73 5.25 -14.85 4.53
N PRO A 74 5.92 -13.78 4.07
CA PRO A 74 5.77 -13.29 2.71
C PRO A 74 6.09 -14.35 1.65
N LYS A 75 5.31 -14.39 0.57
CA LYS A 75 5.40 -15.47 -0.43
C LYS A 75 6.72 -15.48 -1.20
N TYR A 76 7.42 -14.36 -1.28
CA TYR A 76 8.76 -14.30 -1.85
C TYR A 76 9.79 -15.14 -1.07
N ILE A 77 9.61 -15.35 0.24
CA ILE A 77 10.45 -16.23 1.04
C ILE A 77 10.30 -17.68 0.57
N PHE A 78 9.06 -18.16 0.46
CA PHE A 78 8.80 -19.52 -0.04
C PHE A 78 9.19 -19.70 -1.51
N TYR A 79 9.09 -18.65 -2.32
CA TYR A 79 9.62 -18.66 -3.68
C TYR A 79 11.12 -18.94 -3.67
N LEU A 80 11.92 -18.23 -2.86
CA LEU A 80 13.37 -18.44 -2.77
C LEU A 80 13.72 -19.83 -2.22
N VAL A 81 12.96 -20.33 -1.25
CA VAL A 81 13.09 -21.69 -0.70
C VAL A 81 12.83 -22.74 -1.78
N LYS A 82 11.79 -22.57 -2.61
CA LYS A 82 11.44 -23.48 -3.70
C LYS A 82 12.57 -23.57 -4.73
N TYR A 83 13.21 -22.44 -5.06
CA TYR A 83 14.31 -22.37 -6.02
C TYR A 83 15.70 -22.53 -5.40
N ASN A 84 15.79 -22.95 -4.12
CA ASN A 84 17.03 -23.18 -3.39
C ASN A 84 18.02 -21.99 -3.41
N LYS A 85 17.49 -20.77 -3.36
CA LYS A 85 18.24 -19.51 -3.45
C LYS A 85 18.81 -19.11 -2.08
N LYS A 86 19.81 -19.87 -1.61
CA LYS A 86 20.34 -19.75 -0.23
C LYS A 86 20.92 -18.37 0.11
N VAL A 87 21.69 -17.77 -0.80
CA VAL A 87 22.39 -16.51 -0.56
C VAL A 87 21.40 -15.37 -0.61
N GLU A 88 20.56 -15.36 -1.65
CA GLU A 88 19.53 -14.34 -1.84
C GLU A 88 18.51 -14.33 -0.70
N LEU A 89 18.12 -15.52 -0.22
CA LEU A 89 17.24 -15.64 0.93
C LEU A 89 17.87 -15.06 2.19
N HIS A 90 19.13 -15.38 2.49
CA HIS A 90 19.84 -14.78 3.63
C HIS A 90 19.88 -13.24 3.52
N LYS A 91 20.30 -12.70 2.38
CA LYS A 91 20.34 -11.25 2.13
C LYS A 91 18.99 -10.58 2.38
N ILE A 92 17.92 -11.20 1.89
CA ILE A 92 16.56 -10.68 2.04
C ILE A 92 16.08 -10.72 3.49
N LEU A 93 16.36 -11.81 4.22
CA LEU A 93 16.03 -11.90 5.64
C LEU A 93 16.77 -10.84 6.47
N MET A 94 18.03 -10.55 6.15
CA MET A 94 18.79 -9.47 6.81
C MET A 94 18.21 -8.08 6.51
N VAL A 95 17.87 -7.80 5.25
CA VAL A 95 17.21 -6.52 4.88
C VAL A 95 15.88 -6.38 5.60
N ASP A 96 15.07 -7.43 5.60
CA ASP A 96 13.76 -7.41 6.24
C ASP A 96 13.89 -7.18 7.75
N TYR A 97 14.86 -7.83 8.39
CA TYR A 97 15.15 -7.62 9.81
C TYR A 97 15.51 -6.17 10.11
N ILE A 98 16.48 -5.60 9.40
CA ILE A 98 16.96 -4.23 9.62
C ILE A 98 15.82 -3.21 9.43
N TRP A 99 14.95 -3.43 8.44
CA TRP A 99 13.87 -2.51 8.13
C TRP A 99 12.67 -2.63 9.06
N SER A 100 12.44 -3.81 9.62
CA SER A 100 11.41 -4.03 10.63
C SER A 100 11.89 -3.69 12.05
N TYR A 101 13.20 -3.60 12.28
CA TYR A 101 13.75 -3.29 13.61
C TYR A 101 13.29 -1.90 14.07
N PRO A 102 12.85 -1.71 15.32
CA PRO A 102 12.32 -0.46 15.82
C PRO A 102 13.44 0.59 16.07
N THR A 103 14.01 1.12 15.00
CA THR A 103 14.89 2.29 15.04
C THR A 103 14.07 3.57 14.84
N GLY A 104 14.54 4.71 15.34
CA GLY A 104 13.84 6.00 15.19
C GLY A 104 13.49 6.33 13.71
N ASN A 105 14.39 6.01 12.78
CA ASN A 105 14.15 6.19 11.35
C ASN A 105 13.06 5.26 10.80
N ASN A 106 13.04 3.99 11.21
CA ASN A 106 12.02 3.03 10.77
C ASN A 106 10.66 3.37 11.36
N ILE A 107 10.61 3.82 12.62
CA ILE A 107 9.39 4.32 13.27
C ILE A 107 8.84 5.52 12.49
N MET A 108 9.69 6.50 12.16
CA MET A 108 9.28 7.67 11.38
C MET A 108 8.81 7.29 9.98
N SER A 109 9.52 6.37 9.29
CA SER A 109 9.09 5.85 7.99
C SER A 109 7.73 5.15 8.07
N ASN A 110 7.48 4.36 9.12
CA ASN A 110 6.20 3.69 9.32
C ASN A 110 5.06 4.69 9.58
N ILE A 111 5.32 5.75 10.34
CA ILE A 111 4.36 6.84 10.55
C ILE A 111 4.06 7.55 9.22
N LEU A 112 5.07 7.88 8.43
CA LEU A 112 4.89 8.48 7.11
C LEU A 112 4.10 7.57 6.16
N ASP A 113 4.35 6.26 6.18
CA ASP A 113 3.58 5.28 5.40
C ASP A 113 2.12 5.20 5.87
N LYS A 114 1.87 5.25 7.19
CA LYS A 114 0.51 5.34 7.77
C LYS A 114 -0.20 6.60 7.28
N MET A 115 0.46 7.76 7.34
CA MET A 115 -0.07 9.03 6.85
C MET A 115 -0.36 8.98 5.35
N TYR A 116 0.58 8.47 4.55
CA TYR A 116 0.43 8.33 3.10
C TYR A 116 -0.78 7.46 2.74
N ARG A 117 -1.03 6.37 3.45
CA ARG A 117 -2.20 5.51 3.24
C ARG A 117 -3.51 6.22 3.55
N ILE A 118 -3.55 7.01 4.64
CA ILE A 118 -4.73 7.83 4.97
C ILE A 118 -4.98 8.87 3.87
N VAL A 119 -3.93 9.55 3.41
CA VAL A 119 -4.03 10.51 2.30
C VAL A 119 -4.50 9.82 1.02
N SER A 120 -3.94 8.66 0.66
CA SER A 120 -4.37 7.88 -0.50
C SER A 120 -5.83 7.43 -0.39
N PHE A 121 -6.28 7.09 0.81
CA PHE A 121 -7.67 6.73 1.08
C PHE A 121 -8.61 7.93 0.88
N ILE A 122 -8.30 9.09 1.47
CA ILE A 122 -9.06 10.34 1.26
C ILE A 122 -9.07 10.73 -0.22
N GLN A 123 -7.94 10.62 -0.89
CA GLN A 123 -7.81 10.85 -2.32
C GLN A 123 -8.73 9.93 -3.14
N SER A 124 -8.97 8.69 -2.69
CA SER A 124 -9.88 7.75 -3.36
C SER A 124 -11.33 8.24 -3.32
N PHE A 125 -11.77 8.89 -2.22
CA PHE A 125 -13.09 9.53 -2.16
C PHE A 125 -13.15 10.77 -3.05
N ALA A 126 -12.15 11.65 -2.95
CA ALA A 126 -12.05 12.80 -3.84
C ALA A 126 -12.12 12.36 -5.31
N CYS A 127 -11.57 11.19 -5.62
CA CYS A 127 -11.64 10.61 -6.92
C CYS A 127 -13.07 10.18 -7.33
N ILE A 128 -13.79 9.48 -6.45
CA ILE A 128 -15.17 9.06 -6.71
C ILE A 128 -16.09 10.29 -6.89
N PHE A 129 -16.00 11.27 -6.00
CA PHE A 129 -16.80 12.50 -6.08
C PHE A 129 -16.43 13.35 -7.29
N GLY A 130 -15.14 13.45 -7.62
CA GLY A 130 -14.67 14.12 -8.83
C GLY A 130 -15.22 13.46 -10.10
N GLY A 131 -15.22 12.12 -10.16
CA GLY A 131 -15.83 11.37 -11.25
C GLY A 131 -17.34 11.63 -11.40
N LEU A 132 -18.08 11.61 -10.28
CA LEU A 132 -19.51 11.93 -10.28
C LEU A 132 -19.78 13.37 -10.73
N PHE A 133 -18.95 14.32 -10.31
CA PHE A 133 -19.06 15.71 -10.75
C PHE A 133 -18.84 15.86 -12.25
N ILE A 134 -17.87 15.13 -12.82
CA ILE A 134 -17.63 15.11 -14.28
C ILE A 134 -18.86 14.55 -15.02
N VAL A 135 -19.42 13.43 -14.56
CA VAL A 135 -20.63 12.84 -15.15
C VAL A 135 -21.80 13.83 -15.10
N PHE A 136 -22.01 14.47 -13.95
CA PHE A 136 -23.06 15.47 -13.78
C PHE A 136 -22.88 16.66 -14.74
N LYS A 137 -21.65 17.15 -14.92
CA LYS A 137 -21.34 18.21 -15.89
C LYS A 137 -21.60 17.78 -17.32
N VAL A 138 -21.27 16.55 -17.71
CA VAL A 138 -21.56 16.02 -19.05
C VAL A 138 -23.07 15.94 -19.30
N LEU A 139 -23.86 15.50 -18.31
CA LEU A 139 -25.32 15.45 -18.43
C LEU A 139 -25.92 16.84 -18.65
N ILE A 140 -25.44 17.86 -17.93
CA ILE A 140 -25.87 19.25 -18.13
C ILE A 140 -25.51 19.74 -19.55
N ILE A 141 -24.32 19.41 -20.07
CA ILE A 141 -23.93 19.77 -21.43
C ILE A 141 -24.85 19.10 -22.47
N ILE A 142 -25.21 17.83 -22.26
CA ILE A 142 -26.14 17.11 -23.16
C ILE A 142 -27.53 17.76 -23.12
N GLU A 143 -28.04 18.06 -21.91
CA GLU A 143 -29.34 18.70 -21.73
C GLU A 143 -29.40 20.08 -22.39
N THR A 144 -28.36 20.91 -22.24
CA THR A 144 -28.27 22.23 -22.88
C THR A 144 -28.19 22.13 -24.40
N LEU A 145 -27.51 21.12 -24.96
CA LEU A 145 -27.49 20.86 -26.41
C LEU A 145 -28.88 20.45 -26.95
N ILE A 146 -29.64 19.66 -26.19
CA ILE A 146 -30.99 19.21 -26.57
C ILE A 146 -32.01 20.35 -26.45
N SER A 147 -31.90 21.16 -25.39
CA SER A 147 -32.85 22.24 -25.09
C SER A 147 -32.57 23.55 -25.84
N GLY A 148 -31.39 23.69 -26.46
CA GLY A 148 -31.01 24.86 -27.26
C GLY A 148 -30.76 26.14 -26.45
N THR A 149 -30.78 26.06 -25.12
CA THR A 149 -30.53 27.17 -24.20
C THR A 149 -29.03 27.24 -23.87
N VAL A 150 -28.29 28.04 -24.66
CA VAL A 150 -26.82 28.18 -24.57
C VAL A 150 -26.38 29.21 -23.50
N ASN A 151 -27.24 29.63 -22.58
CA ASN A 151 -27.01 30.94 -21.97
C ASN A 151 -26.00 31.04 -20.81
N ASP A 152 -25.41 29.97 -20.28
CA ASP A 152 -24.54 30.10 -19.09
C ASP A 152 -23.22 29.32 -19.12
N PHE A 153 -22.86 28.64 -20.22
CA PHE A 153 -21.57 27.93 -20.31
C PHE A 153 -20.57 28.69 -21.18
N THR A 154 -19.51 29.21 -20.56
CA THR A 154 -18.43 29.90 -21.27
C THR A 154 -17.36 28.89 -21.72
N LEU A 155 -16.66 29.18 -22.82
CA LEU A 155 -15.52 28.38 -23.30
C LEU A 155 -14.45 28.12 -22.20
N PRO A 156 -14.13 29.08 -21.30
CA PRO A 156 -13.31 28.83 -20.11
C PRO A 156 -13.80 27.73 -19.18
N ASP A 157 -15.12 27.58 -18.98
CA ASP A 157 -15.69 26.56 -18.08
C ASP A 157 -15.48 25.14 -18.63
N LEU A 158 -15.58 24.99 -19.95
CA LEU A 158 -15.28 23.73 -20.64
C LEU A 158 -13.79 23.37 -20.53
N LEU A 159 -12.89 24.33 -20.74
CA LEU A 159 -11.45 24.12 -20.62
C LEU A 159 -11.04 23.74 -19.20
N LEU A 160 -11.62 24.41 -18.19
CA LEU A 160 -11.38 24.10 -16.79
C LEU A 160 -11.88 22.68 -16.43
N GLY A 161 -13.02 22.26 -16.99
CA GLY A 161 -13.52 20.88 -16.87
C GLY A 161 -12.53 19.85 -17.43
N PHE A 162 -12.01 20.06 -18.64
CA PHE A 162 -11.01 19.17 -19.24
C PHE A 162 -9.72 19.08 -18.43
N ILE A 163 -9.22 20.20 -17.91
CA ILE A 163 -8.04 20.24 -17.05
C ILE A 163 -8.27 19.42 -15.77
N LEU A 164 -9.44 19.55 -15.14
CA LEU A 164 -9.80 18.79 -13.95
C LEU A 164 -9.89 17.29 -14.23
N ILE A 165 -10.41 16.88 -15.40
CA ILE A 165 -10.44 15.46 -15.82
C ILE A 165 -9.02 14.89 -15.98
N ILE A 166 -8.12 15.63 -16.62
CA ILE A 166 -6.73 15.19 -16.82
C ILE A 166 -5.99 15.09 -15.47
N LEU A 167 -6.16 16.09 -14.59
CA LEU A 167 -5.64 16.07 -13.22
C LEU A 167 -6.19 14.87 -12.43
N PHE A 168 -7.48 14.58 -12.58
CA PHE A 168 -8.12 13.45 -11.93
C PHE A 168 -7.54 12.09 -12.36
N PHE A 169 -7.37 11.85 -13.67
CA PHE A 169 -6.78 10.59 -14.16
C PHE A 169 -5.29 10.43 -13.80
N THR A 170 -4.52 11.53 -13.80
CA THR A 170 -3.11 11.50 -13.40
C THR A 170 -2.94 11.19 -11.92
N LEU A 171 -3.80 11.77 -11.07
CA LEU A 171 -3.85 11.49 -9.64
C LEU A 171 -4.22 10.02 -9.35
N ILE A 172 -5.24 9.47 -10.01
CA ILE A 172 -5.62 8.05 -9.87
C ILE A 172 -4.45 7.13 -10.22
N LYS A 173 -3.83 7.36 -11.39
CA LYS A 173 -2.72 6.52 -11.86
C LYS A 173 -1.58 6.48 -10.85
N HIS A 174 -1.30 7.62 -10.20
CA HIS A 174 -0.24 7.70 -9.20
C HIS A 174 -0.59 6.93 -7.92
N SER A 175 -1.85 6.99 -7.46
CA SER A 175 -2.31 6.27 -6.25
C SER A 175 -2.26 4.76 -6.39
N PHE A 176 -2.55 4.21 -7.59
CA PHE A 176 -2.51 2.76 -7.82
C PHE A 176 -1.09 2.19 -7.95
N GLN A 177 -0.08 3.01 -8.25
CA GLN A 177 1.29 2.52 -8.47
C GLN A 177 2.13 2.42 -7.19
N SER A 178 1.72 3.05 -6.09
CA SER A 178 2.54 3.19 -4.88
C SER A 178 2.31 2.13 -3.81
N ILE A 179 1.30 1.25 -3.96
CA ILE A 179 0.99 0.23 -2.96
C ILE A 179 1.96 -0.95 -3.12
N GLU A 180 2.99 -0.98 -2.27
CA GLU A 180 3.91 -2.11 -2.19
C GLU A 180 3.28 -3.26 -1.41
N ASP A 181 2.94 -4.33 -2.13
CA ASP A 181 2.38 -5.55 -1.55
C ASP A 181 3.48 -6.60 -1.33
N ASN A 182 3.93 -6.70 -0.08
CA ASN A 182 4.93 -7.69 0.34
C ASN A 182 4.36 -9.13 0.35
N TYR A 183 3.03 -9.29 0.45
CA TYR A 183 2.35 -10.58 0.57
C TYR A 183 1.71 -11.06 -0.73
N SER A 184 1.94 -10.33 -1.81
CA SER A 184 1.41 -10.66 -3.13
C SER A 184 1.72 -12.09 -3.57
N LEU A 185 0.72 -12.71 -4.20
CA LEU A 185 0.82 -14.01 -4.86
C LEU A 185 1.32 -13.90 -6.31
N SER A 186 1.39 -12.69 -6.87
CA SER A 186 1.81 -12.48 -8.26
C SER A 186 3.30 -12.72 -8.43
N LYS A 187 3.66 -13.68 -9.29
CA LYS A 187 5.07 -14.00 -9.60
C LYS A 187 5.87 -12.77 -10.03
N LYS A 188 5.29 -11.90 -10.87
CA LYS A 188 5.94 -10.67 -11.33
C LYS A 188 6.23 -9.70 -10.17
N GLN A 189 5.32 -9.58 -9.22
CA GLN A 189 5.50 -8.74 -8.04
C GLN A 189 6.51 -9.38 -7.07
N ILE A 190 6.46 -10.70 -6.85
CA ILE A 190 7.45 -11.44 -6.07
C ILE A 190 8.87 -11.20 -6.60
N GLU A 191 9.09 -11.37 -7.90
CA GLU A 191 10.39 -11.16 -8.53
C GLU A 191 10.86 -9.70 -8.43
N LYS A 192 9.93 -8.74 -8.58
CA LYS A 192 10.21 -7.31 -8.38
C LYS A 192 10.63 -7.03 -6.93
N ASN A 193 9.93 -7.58 -5.94
CA ASN A 193 10.23 -7.41 -4.51
C ASN A 193 11.60 -8.01 -4.16
N VAL A 194 11.89 -9.23 -4.64
CA VAL A 194 13.20 -9.88 -4.49
C VAL A 194 14.30 -8.99 -5.05
N LYS A 195 14.17 -8.53 -6.30
CA LYS A 195 15.18 -7.66 -6.94
C LYS A 195 15.38 -6.34 -6.18
N LYS A 196 14.30 -5.70 -5.70
CA LYS A 196 14.37 -4.46 -4.92
C LYS A 196 15.13 -4.68 -3.61
N LYS A 197 14.81 -5.75 -2.87
CA LYS A 197 15.46 -6.07 -1.59
C LYS A 197 16.94 -6.46 -1.76
N LEU A 198 17.29 -7.21 -2.80
CA LEU A 198 18.69 -7.52 -3.11
C LEU A 198 19.51 -6.25 -3.40
N LYS A 199 18.99 -5.35 -4.25
CA LYS A 199 19.64 -4.05 -4.50
C LYS A 199 19.84 -3.24 -3.23
N LYS A 200 18.88 -3.31 -2.30
CA LYS A 200 18.93 -2.62 -1.01
C LYS A 200 20.01 -3.19 -0.10
N TYR A 201 20.11 -4.51 -0.05
CA TYR A 201 21.21 -5.19 0.64
C TYR A 201 22.56 -4.73 0.08
N ASP A 202 22.74 -4.82 -1.24
CA ASP A 202 24.03 -4.49 -1.87
C ASP A 202 24.43 -3.01 -1.69
N LYS A 203 23.46 -2.10 -1.52
CA LYS A 203 23.71 -0.68 -1.28
C LYS A 203 24.00 -0.34 0.17
N ASP A 204 23.27 -0.95 1.11
CA ASP A 204 23.20 -0.46 2.49
C ASP A 204 23.68 -1.48 3.55
N TYR A 205 23.98 -2.74 3.20
CA TYR A 205 24.35 -3.77 4.18
C TYR A 205 25.55 -3.38 5.06
N ASN A 206 26.60 -2.81 4.47
CA ASN A 206 27.81 -2.39 5.20
C ASN A 206 27.56 -1.28 6.24
N LYS A 207 26.37 -0.65 6.24
CA LYS A 207 26.00 0.38 7.21
C LYS A 207 25.46 -0.19 8.52
N TYR A 208 25.15 -1.48 8.56
CA TYR A 208 24.48 -2.11 9.70
C TYR A 208 25.36 -3.19 10.33
N TYR A 209 25.47 -3.16 11.66
CA TYR A 209 26.25 -4.10 12.47
C TYR A 209 25.45 -5.39 12.72
N VAL A 210 25.04 -6.09 11.65
CA VAL A 210 24.28 -7.35 11.73
C VAL A 210 25.20 -8.54 11.48
#